data_AF-A0A7K6C4C4-F1
#
_entry.id   AF-A0A7K6C4C4-F1
#
_cell.length_a   1.000
_cell.length_b   1.000
_cell.length_c   1.000
_cell.angle_alpha   90.00
_cell.angle_beta   90.00
_cell.angle_gamma   90.00
#
_symmetry.space_group_name_H-M   'P 1'
#
loop_
_entity.id
_entity.type
_entity.pdbx_description
1 polymer ?
#
loop_
_entity_poly.entity_id
_entity_poly.type
_entity_poly.pdbx_seq_one_letter_code
_entity_poly.pdbx_strand_id
1 'polypeptide(L)'
;PGNCWAFKGQQGQVVIRLPARVHLTALTVQHITRDASPSGTLVSAPRDIAVFVSLLRAAGGDLALGEGRTGDEETLLGMFTYDVEKEPVQTFPLKNMLLPRAFSHVKLLVKSNWGNPWYTCIYRVQVHG
;
A
#
# COMPACT_ATOMS: atom_id res chain seq x y z
N PRO A 1 0.34 -6.48 -19.64
CA PRO A 1 1.60 -6.44 -18.85
C PRO A 1 2.27 -5.06 -19.01
N GLY A 2 2.88 -4.49 -17.96
CA GLY A 2 3.60 -3.21 -18.06
C GLY A 2 2.85 -1.95 -17.57
N ASN A 3 1.53 -2.02 -17.35
CA ASN A 3 0.75 -0.93 -16.73
C ASN A 3 0.86 -0.98 -15.20
N CYS A 4 2.08 -0.86 -14.66
CA CYS A 4 2.36 -0.76 -13.23
C CYS A 4 3.03 0.56 -12.88
N TRP A 5 2.89 0.98 -11.63
CA TRP A 5 3.77 1.99 -11.06
C TRP A 5 5.07 1.31 -10.58
N ALA A 6 6.17 1.60 -11.25
CA ALA A 6 7.50 1.12 -10.89
C ALA A 6 8.23 2.16 -10.03
N PHE A 7 8.81 1.74 -8.91
CA PHE A 7 9.74 2.56 -8.14
C PHE A 7 11.11 1.89 -8.02
N LYS A 8 12.16 2.70 -7.86
CA LYS A 8 13.55 2.23 -7.79
C LYS A 8 13.79 1.42 -6.51
N GLY A 9 14.46 0.27 -6.66
CA GLY A 9 14.83 -0.62 -5.57
C GLY A 9 13.66 -1.47 -5.04
N GLN A 10 13.84 -1.98 -3.83
CA GLN A 10 12.93 -2.94 -3.18
C GLN A 10 12.03 -2.31 -2.10
N GLN A 11 12.29 -1.05 -1.75
CA GLN A 11 11.60 -0.31 -0.70
C GLN A 11 11.01 0.97 -1.29
N GLY A 12 9.77 1.25 -0.94
CA GLY A 12 9.05 2.39 -1.46
C GLY A 12 7.72 2.57 -0.75
N GLN A 13 7.10 3.73 -0.93
CA GLN A 13 5.82 4.04 -0.30
C GLN A 13 4.93 4.82 -1.23
N VAL A 14 3.62 4.62 -1.06
CA VAL A 14 2.59 5.41 -1.72
C VAL A 14 1.56 5.83 -0.68
N VAL A 15 1.16 7.09 -0.73
CA VAL A 15 0.05 7.63 0.07
C VAL A 15 -1.15 7.82 -0.85
N ILE A 16 -2.26 7.21 -0.49
CA ILE A 16 -3.51 7.22 -1.25
C ILE A 16 -4.52 8.07 -0.50
N ARG A 17 -4.94 9.18 -1.11
CA ARG A 17 -6.10 9.96 -0.65
C ARG A 17 -7.37 9.29 -1.13
N LEU A 18 -8.22 8.90 -0.19
CA LEU A 18 -9.51 8.26 -0.46
C LEU A 18 -10.54 9.31 -0.91
N PRO A 19 -11.54 8.92 -1.71
CA PRO A 19 -12.59 9.85 -2.16
C PRO A 19 -13.50 10.34 -1.02
N ALA A 20 -13.57 9.59 0.09
CA ALA A 20 -14.29 9.94 1.30
C ALA A 20 -13.55 9.42 2.54
N ARG A 21 -13.99 9.81 3.74
CA ARG A 21 -13.53 9.16 4.98
C ARG A 21 -14.21 7.80 5.10
N VAL A 22 -13.44 6.73 5.27
CA VAL A 22 -13.93 5.34 5.25
C VAL A 22 -13.40 4.55 6.47
N HIS A 23 -14.21 3.62 6.99
CA HIS A 23 -13.80 2.69 8.05
C HIS A 23 -13.10 1.48 7.45
N LEU A 24 -11.77 1.53 7.41
CA LEU A 24 -10.98 0.56 6.65
C LEU A 24 -11.13 -0.87 7.18
N THR A 25 -11.54 -1.79 6.30
CA THR A 25 -11.76 -3.20 6.61
C THR A 25 -10.68 -4.11 6.01
N ALA A 26 -10.27 -3.83 4.78
CA ALA A 26 -9.32 -4.64 4.05
C ALA A 26 -8.52 -3.84 3.00
N LEU A 27 -7.42 -4.42 2.56
CA LEU A 27 -6.62 -3.91 1.44
C LEU A 27 -6.42 -5.05 0.43
N THR A 28 -6.67 -4.78 -0.85
CA THR A 28 -6.37 -5.73 -1.95
C THR A 28 -5.17 -5.26 -2.73
N VAL A 29 -4.23 -6.16 -2.97
CA VAL A 29 -3.08 -5.96 -3.86
C VAL A 29 -3.21 -6.90 -5.04
N GLN A 30 -3.01 -6.37 -6.23
CA GLN A 30 -3.00 -7.15 -7.46
C GLN A 30 -1.62 -7.07 -8.12
N HIS A 31 -1.20 -8.19 -8.71
CA HIS A 31 -0.10 -8.27 -9.67
C HIS A 31 -0.54 -9.04 -10.92
N ILE A 32 0.30 -9.06 -11.95
CA ILE A 32 0.11 -9.94 -13.12
C ILE A 32 0.37 -11.40 -12.76
N THR A 33 -0.22 -12.32 -13.53
CA THR A 33 0.09 -13.76 -13.48
C THR A 33 1.46 -14.06 -14.08
N ARG A 34 2.01 -15.24 -13.78
CA ARG A 34 3.29 -15.71 -14.36
C ARG A 34 3.24 -15.79 -15.88
N ASP A 35 2.14 -16.29 -16.44
CA ASP A 35 1.96 -16.42 -17.90
C ASP A 35 1.85 -15.08 -18.62
N ALA A 36 1.37 -14.05 -17.92
CA ALA A 36 1.32 -12.69 -18.44
C ALA A 36 2.68 -11.96 -18.33
N SER A 37 3.68 -12.54 -17.67
CA SER A 37 5.01 -11.95 -17.54
C SER A 37 5.89 -12.33 -18.74
N PRO A 38 6.43 -11.36 -19.53
CA PRO A 38 7.32 -11.67 -20.63
C PRO A 38 8.58 -12.45 -20.22
N SER A 39 9.03 -12.28 -18.97
CA SER A 39 10.18 -13.00 -18.42
C SER A 39 9.80 -14.32 -17.73
N GLY A 40 8.50 -14.64 -17.61
CA GLY A 40 8.02 -15.80 -16.85
C GLY A 40 8.26 -15.71 -15.33
N THR A 41 8.67 -14.54 -14.82
CA THR A 41 8.96 -14.32 -13.40
C THR A 41 8.14 -13.18 -12.81
N LEU A 42 7.93 -13.24 -11.49
CA LEU A 42 7.20 -12.22 -10.71
C LEU A 42 8.11 -11.55 -9.66
N VAL A 43 9.43 -11.56 -9.88
CA VAL A 43 10.44 -11.06 -8.93
C VAL A 43 10.31 -9.58 -8.60
N SER A 44 9.62 -8.79 -9.44
CA SER A 44 9.33 -7.37 -9.20
C SER A 44 8.09 -7.13 -8.36
N ALA A 45 7.30 -8.16 -8.03
CA ALA A 45 6.11 -7.99 -7.22
C ALA A 45 6.49 -7.55 -5.80
N PRO A 46 5.70 -6.67 -5.16
CA PRO A 46 5.92 -6.36 -3.75
C PRO A 46 5.78 -7.64 -2.91
N ARG A 47 6.56 -7.75 -1.84
CA ARG A 47 6.52 -8.89 -0.93
C ARG A 47 6.01 -8.45 0.43
N ASP A 48 6.88 -7.91 1.28
CA ASP A 48 6.50 -7.49 2.62
C ASP A 48 5.93 -6.07 2.57
N ILE A 49 4.69 -5.92 3.00
CA ILE A 49 3.92 -4.69 2.93
C ILE A 49 3.43 -4.32 4.33
N ALA A 50 3.52 -3.04 4.68
CA ALA A 50 2.92 -2.47 5.88
C ALA A 50 1.92 -1.37 5.49
N VAL A 51 0.79 -1.34 6.17
CA VAL A 51 -0.30 -0.37 5.91
C VAL A 51 -0.46 0.54 7.11
N PHE A 52 -0.41 1.84 6.87
CA PHE A 52 -0.56 2.87 7.89
C PHE A 52 -1.68 3.84 7.53
N VAL A 53 -2.21 4.51 8.55
CA VAL A 53 -3.09 5.67 8.39
C VAL A 53 -2.52 6.85 9.16
N SER A 54 -2.63 8.05 8.60
CA SER A 54 -2.28 9.29 9.31
C SER A 54 -3.47 9.72 10.18
N LEU A 55 -3.21 9.91 11.47
CA LEU A 55 -4.12 10.62 12.36
C LEU A 55 -3.94 12.12 12.11
N LEU A 56 -4.46 12.63 11.00
CA LEU A 56 -4.62 14.07 10.85
C LEU A 56 -5.50 14.53 12.02
N ARG A 57 -4.89 15.17 13.03
CA ARG A 57 -5.63 16.04 13.94
C ARG A 57 -6.39 16.98 13.03
N ALA A 58 -7.70 17.08 13.22
CA ALA A 58 -8.50 18.06 12.52
C ALA A 58 -8.10 19.46 13.04
N ALA A 59 -6.91 19.93 12.66
CA ALA A 59 -6.61 21.33 12.62
C ALA A 59 -7.39 21.85 11.42
N GLY A 60 -8.45 22.61 11.70
CA GLY A 60 -9.18 23.30 10.65
C GLY A 60 -8.22 24.20 9.87
N GLY A 61 -8.42 24.24 8.55
CA GLY A 61 -7.79 25.21 7.67
C GLY A 61 -6.51 24.71 7.01
N ASP A 62 -6.59 24.64 5.69
CA ASP A 62 -5.53 24.70 4.69
C ASP A 62 -4.31 23.76 4.76
N LEU A 63 -4.12 23.12 3.60
CA LEU A 63 -2.97 22.33 3.20
C LEU A 63 -1.67 23.12 3.39
N ALA A 64 -0.96 22.91 4.49
CA ALA A 64 0.45 23.22 4.56
C ALA A 64 1.24 22.05 3.96
N LEU A 65 1.42 22.08 2.64
CA LEU A 65 2.53 21.38 1.98
C LEU A 65 3.82 22.10 2.37
N GLY A 66 4.34 21.77 3.55
CA GLY A 66 5.56 22.35 4.10
C GLY A 66 6.40 21.26 4.75
N GLU A 67 7.62 21.10 4.26
CA GLU A 67 8.66 20.25 4.84
C GLU A 67 8.81 20.54 6.35
N GLY A 68 8.78 19.48 7.17
CA GLY A 68 9.34 19.57 8.53
C GLY A 68 8.40 19.91 9.69
N ARG A 69 7.15 19.46 9.71
CA ARG A 69 6.38 19.35 10.97
C ARG A 69 6.27 17.90 11.41
N THR A 70 7.22 17.51 12.26
CA THR A 70 7.20 16.32 13.12
C THR A 70 5.88 16.26 13.90
N GLY A 71 5.00 15.29 13.57
CA GLY A 71 3.80 15.06 14.36
C GLY A 71 2.61 14.35 13.70
N ASP A 72 2.72 13.87 12.46
CA ASP A 72 1.74 12.93 11.92
C ASP A 72 1.93 11.57 12.59
N GLU A 73 1.20 11.33 13.68
CA GLU A 73 1.21 10.03 14.35
C GLU A 73 0.54 9.00 13.43
N GLU A 74 1.36 8.22 12.76
CA GLU A 74 0.89 7.15 11.88
C GLU A 74 0.53 5.91 12.69
N THR A 75 -0.66 5.39 12.46
CA THR A 75 -1.09 4.13 13.09
C THR A 75 -0.91 2.97 12.12
N LEU A 76 -0.18 1.93 12.54
CA LEU A 76 -0.05 0.68 11.80
C LEU A 76 -1.39 -0.08 11.84
N LEU A 77 -1.95 -0.39 10.67
CA LEU A 77 -3.17 -1.19 10.53
C LEU A 77 -2.91 -2.67 10.29
N GLY A 78 -1.73 -2.99 9.75
CA GLY A 78 -1.34 -4.36 9.50
C GLY A 78 -0.04 -4.47 8.72
N MET A 79 0.55 -5.65 8.81
CA MET A 79 1.68 -6.09 8.01
C MET A 79 1.30 -7.40 7.31
N PHE A 80 1.62 -7.49 6.03
CA PHE A 80 1.21 -8.59 5.16
C PHE A 80 2.33 -8.97 4.22
N THR A 81 2.28 -10.19 3.70
CA THR A 81 3.18 -10.66 2.65
C THR A 81 2.32 -11.01 1.43
N TYR A 82 2.56 -10.33 0.31
CA TYR A 82 2.01 -10.72 -0.98
C TYR A 82 2.76 -11.93 -1.51
N ASP A 83 2.03 -13.00 -1.83
CA ASP A 83 2.59 -14.31 -2.15
C ASP A 83 2.46 -14.62 -3.64
N VAL A 84 3.57 -14.60 -4.38
CA VAL A 84 3.56 -14.84 -5.83
C VAL A 84 3.14 -16.25 -6.24
N GLU A 85 3.10 -17.20 -5.30
CA GLU A 85 2.65 -18.57 -5.56
C GLU A 85 1.14 -18.75 -5.34
N LYS A 86 0.43 -17.71 -4.88
CA LYS A 86 -1.03 -17.68 -4.75
C LYS A 86 -1.69 -16.94 -5.91
N GLU A 87 -2.99 -16.73 -5.81
CA GLU A 87 -3.77 -15.92 -6.74
C GLU A 87 -3.18 -14.52 -6.96
N PRO A 88 -3.26 -13.98 -8.19
CA PRO A 88 -2.70 -12.66 -8.53
C PRO A 88 -3.39 -11.50 -7.82
N VAL A 89 -4.60 -11.72 -7.29
CA VAL A 89 -5.38 -10.75 -6.52
C VAL A 89 -5.49 -11.25 -5.09
N GLN A 90 -4.89 -10.53 -4.14
CA GLN A 90 -4.83 -10.94 -2.73
C GLN A 90 -5.42 -9.86 -1.85
N THR A 91 -6.36 -10.26 -0.99
CA THR A 91 -7.05 -9.38 -0.06
C THR A 91 -6.60 -9.67 1.36
N PHE A 92 -6.20 -8.62 2.06
CA PHE A 92 -5.63 -8.65 3.39
C PHE A 92 -6.58 -7.94 4.37
N PRO A 93 -7.18 -8.66 5.33
CA PRO A 93 -8.00 -8.03 6.36
C PRO A 93 -7.13 -7.19 7.30
N LEU A 94 -7.56 -5.97 7.59
CA LEU A 94 -6.85 -5.09 8.50
C LEU A 94 -7.23 -5.43 9.94
N LYS A 95 -6.24 -5.50 10.84
CA LYS A 95 -6.45 -5.99 12.22
C LYS A 95 -7.16 -4.99 13.14
N ASN A 96 -7.49 -3.80 12.64
CA ASN A 96 -7.95 -2.67 13.44
C ASN A 96 -9.42 -2.31 13.21
N MET A 97 -10.32 -3.32 13.23
CA MET A 97 -11.77 -3.11 13.37
C MET A 97 -12.15 -2.27 14.61
N LEU A 98 -11.22 -2.09 15.57
CA LEU A 98 -11.41 -1.36 16.83
C LEU A 98 -11.08 0.14 16.75
N LEU A 99 -10.61 0.66 15.60
CA LEU A 99 -10.47 2.11 15.43
C LEU A 99 -11.85 2.72 15.12
N PRO A 100 -12.48 3.50 16.01
CA PRO A 100 -13.82 4.05 15.80
C PRO A 100 -13.83 5.20 14.78
N ARG A 101 -12.74 5.37 14.01
CA ARG A 101 -12.50 6.53 13.16
C ARG A 101 -12.42 6.13 11.70
N ALA A 102 -13.06 6.93 10.87
CA ALA A 102 -12.93 6.87 9.43
C ALA A 102 -11.72 7.69 8.97
N PHE A 103 -10.95 7.14 8.01
CA PHE A 103 -9.71 7.72 7.52
C PHE A 103 -9.85 8.20 6.08
N SER A 104 -9.12 9.26 5.70
CA SER A 104 -9.09 9.80 4.34
C SER A 104 -7.78 9.53 3.60
N HIS A 105 -6.76 9.03 4.31
CA HIS A 105 -5.44 8.76 3.75
C HIS A 105 -4.94 7.41 4.23
N VAL A 106 -4.42 6.62 3.30
CA VAL A 106 -3.79 5.32 3.57
C VAL A 106 -2.39 5.34 2.99
N LYS A 107 -1.40 5.01 3.81
CA LYS A 107 -0.03 4.79 3.34
C LYS A 107 0.23 3.30 3.21
N LEU A 108 0.65 2.90 2.02
CA LEU A 108 1.17 1.57 1.75
C LEU A 108 2.70 1.67 1.66
N LEU A 109 3.39 0.98 2.57
CA LEU A 109 4.83 0.89 2.63
C LEU A 109 5.26 -0.51 2.15
N VAL A 110 5.98 -0.57 1.03
CA VAL A 110 6.64 -1.79 0.57
C VAL A 110 8.02 -1.86 1.20
N LYS A 111 8.30 -2.95 1.91
CA LYS A 111 9.56 -3.20 2.63
C LYS A 111 10.52 -4.11 1.85
N SER A 112 10.00 -4.92 0.92
CA SER A 112 10.78 -5.84 0.11
C SER A 112 10.01 -6.23 -1.16
N ASN A 113 10.69 -6.84 -2.12
CA ASN A 113 10.10 -7.49 -3.28
C ASN A 113 10.56 -8.95 -3.39
N TRP A 114 10.20 -9.62 -4.47
CA TRP A 114 10.53 -11.02 -4.73
C TRP A 114 11.89 -11.24 -5.41
N GLY A 115 12.82 -10.28 -5.30
CA GLY A 115 14.22 -10.45 -5.70
C GLY A 115 14.68 -9.62 -6.89
N ASN A 116 13.86 -8.70 -7.42
CA ASN A 116 14.32 -7.76 -8.43
C ASN A 116 15.21 -6.67 -7.78
N PRO A 117 16.51 -6.57 -8.13
CA PRO A 117 17.42 -5.64 -7.46
C PRO A 117 17.23 -4.18 -7.90
N TRP A 118 16.54 -3.94 -9.03
CA TRP A 118 16.47 -2.63 -9.67
C TRP A 118 15.18 -1.88 -9.36
N TYR A 119 14.06 -2.58 -9.28
CA TYR A 119 12.75 -1.94 -9.10
C TYR A 119 11.71 -2.89 -8.50
N THR A 120 10.61 -2.30 -8.04
CA THR A 120 9.40 -3.00 -7.63
C THR A 120 8.21 -2.40 -8.36
N CYS A 121 7.27 -3.24 -8.79
CA CYS A 121 6.11 -2.82 -9.58
C CYS A 121 4.80 -3.12 -8.84
N ILE A 122 3.99 -2.08 -8.64
CA ILE A 122 2.64 -2.18 -8.09
C ILE A 122 1.65 -2.01 -9.24
N TYR A 123 0.81 -3.02 -9.49
CA TYR A 123 -0.21 -2.94 -10.55
C TYR A 123 -1.50 -2.31 -10.03
N ARG A 124 -2.03 -2.78 -8.90
CA ARG A 124 -3.24 -2.20 -8.30
C ARG A 124 -3.22 -2.37 -6.80
N VAL A 125 -3.67 -1.32 -6.12
CA VAL A 125 -4.04 -1.34 -4.71
C VAL A 125 -5.48 -0.87 -4.61
N GLN A 126 -6.30 -1.61 -3.87
CA GLN A 126 -7.67 -1.23 -3.55
C GLN A 126 -7.83 -1.19 -2.04
N VAL A 127 -8.54 -0.18 -1.57
CA VAL A 127 -8.82 0.03 -0.15
C VAL A 127 -10.32 -0.17 0.05
N HIS A 128 -10.69 -0.95 1.06
CA HIS A 128 -12.09 -1.32 1.35
C HIS A 128 -12.51 -0.82 2.72
N GLY A 129 -13.80 -0.51 2.87
CA GLY A 129 -14.42 -0.12 4.14
C GLY A 129 -15.75 0.59 3.96
#